data_AF-A0A3P8M4S5-F1
#
_entry.id   AF-A0A3P8M4S5-F1
#
_cell.length_a   1.000
_cell.length_b   1.000
_cell.length_c   1.000
_cell.angle_alpha   90.00
_cell.angle_beta   90.00
_cell.angle_gamma   90.00
#
_symmetry.space_group_name_H-M   'P 1'
#
loop_
_entity.id
_entity.type
_entity.pdbx_description
1 polymer ?
#
loop_
_entity_poly.entity_id
_entity_poly.type
_entity_poly.pdbx_seq_one_letter_code
_entity_poly.pdbx_strand_id
1 'polypeptide(L)'
;MTEADFQESYNVGSFAIGKDTMKLGELLSALKQTYCGAIGAEYMHITSTEEKRWIQQRIESVAGKASFSATEKKRFLSELTAAEGLERYLGAKFPGAKRFSLEGGDALIQCSKR
;
A
#
# COMPACT_ATOMS: atom_id res chain seq x y z
N MET A 1 15.36 -11.05 -22.12
CA MET A 1 14.08 -11.67 -21.75
C MET A 1 13.21 -11.66 -22.98
N THR A 2 12.99 -12.82 -23.58
CA THR A 2 12.08 -13.05 -24.71
C THR A 2 10.70 -13.45 -24.19
N GLU A 3 9.66 -13.38 -25.04
CA GLU A 3 8.31 -13.82 -24.66
C GLU A 3 8.27 -15.28 -24.15
N ALA A 4 9.19 -16.13 -24.66
CA ALA A 4 9.30 -17.53 -24.30
C ALA A 4 9.78 -17.73 -22.85
N ASP A 5 10.70 -16.88 -22.38
CA ASP A 5 11.30 -16.96 -21.04
C ASP A 5 10.23 -16.76 -19.94
N PHE A 6 9.11 -16.09 -20.23
CA PHE A 6 8.04 -15.86 -19.25
C PHE A 6 7.31 -17.13 -18.80
N GLN A 7 7.36 -18.20 -19.60
CA GLN A 7 6.72 -19.48 -19.28
C GLN A 7 7.64 -20.43 -18.52
N GLU A 8 8.93 -20.13 -18.44
CA GLU A 8 9.90 -20.92 -17.71
C GLU A 8 9.83 -20.66 -16.20
N SER A 9 10.06 -21.72 -15.44
CA SER A 9 10.07 -21.70 -13.97
C SER A 9 11.47 -21.40 -13.45
N TYR A 10 11.57 -20.41 -12.57
CA TYR A 10 12.82 -20.00 -11.92
C TYR A 10 12.70 -20.11 -10.41
N ASN A 11 13.84 -20.28 -9.74
CA ASN A 11 13.92 -20.15 -8.29
C ASN A 11 13.76 -18.67 -7.90
N VAL A 12 12.88 -18.37 -6.95
CA VAL A 12 12.55 -16.98 -6.57
C VAL A 12 13.52 -16.40 -5.53
N GLY A 13 14.52 -17.17 -5.09
CA GLY A 13 15.58 -16.74 -4.21
C GLY A 13 15.06 -16.27 -2.86
N SER A 14 15.32 -15.01 -2.53
CA SER A 14 14.89 -14.38 -1.27
C SER A 14 13.51 -13.74 -1.32
N PHE A 15 12.76 -13.90 -2.41
CA PHE A 15 11.42 -13.33 -2.56
C PHE A 15 10.43 -14.04 -1.63
N ALA A 16 9.87 -13.31 -0.68
CA ALA A 16 9.08 -13.81 0.44
C ALA A 16 7.59 -14.03 0.08
N ILE A 17 7.34 -14.75 -1.02
CA ILE A 17 5.99 -15.14 -1.48
C ILE A 17 5.58 -16.54 -0.99
N GLY A 18 6.43 -17.20 -0.18
CA GLY A 18 6.15 -18.52 0.39
C GLY A 18 6.21 -19.68 -0.62
N LYS A 19 6.84 -19.48 -1.77
CA LYS A 19 7.10 -20.51 -2.79
C LYS A 19 8.57 -20.48 -3.17
N ASP A 20 9.18 -21.63 -3.43
CA ASP A 20 10.60 -21.70 -3.82
C ASP A 20 10.81 -21.49 -5.33
N THR A 21 9.80 -21.80 -6.15
CA THR A 21 9.86 -21.68 -7.61
C THR A 21 8.56 -21.09 -8.18
N MET A 22 8.69 -20.24 -9.20
CA MET A 22 7.57 -19.62 -9.92
C MET A 22 7.93 -19.36 -11.38
N LYS A 23 6.91 -19.27 -12.24
CA LYS A 23 7.10 -18.79 -13.61
C LYS A 23 7.60 -17.35 -13.63
N LEU A 24 8.50 -17.03 -14.53
CA LEU A 24 9.07 -15.68 -14.64
C LEU A 24 8.01 -14.60 -14.90
N GLY A 25 6.96 -14.92 -15.68
CA GLY A 25 5.82 -14.04 -15.88
C GLY A 25 5.02 -13.77 -14.60
N GLU A 26 4.79 -14.80 -13.79
CA GLU A 26 4.11 -14.66 -12.50
C GLU A 26 4.95 -13.88 -11.50
N LEU A 27 6.26 -14.12 -11.47
CA LEU A 27 7.21 -13.39 -10.63
C LEU A 27 7.22 -11.90 -10.98
N LEU A 28 7.30 -11.55 -12.26
CA LEU A 28 7.26 -10.15 -12.70
C LEU A 28 5.93 -9.50 -12.34
N SER A 29 4.81 -10.21 -12.50
CA SER A 29 3.49 -9.71 -12.11
C SER A 29 3.40 -9.47 -10.60
N ALA A 30 3.93 -10.38 -9.79
CA ALA A 30 3.95 -10.25 -8.34
C ALA A 30 4.81 -9.07 -7.88
N LEU A 31 6.00 -8.89 -8.47
CA LEU A 31 6.88 -7.75 -8.19
C LEU A 31 6.22 -6.42 -8.57
N LYS A 32 5.61 -6.33 -9.77
CA LYS A 32 4.88 -5.14 -10.19
C LYS A 32 3.72 -4.82 -9.25
N GLN A 33 2.97 -5.84 -8.84
CA GLN A 33 1.87 -5.64 -7.89
C GLN A 33 2.36 -5.14 -6.53
N THR A 34 3.53 -5.62 -6.09
CA THR A 34 4.08 -5.34 -4.76
C THR A 34 4.75 -3.97 -4.68
N TYR A 35 5.53 -3.58 -5.71
CA TYR A 35 6.38 -2.38 -5.69
C TYR A 35 5.90 -1.24 -6.58
N CYS A 36 5.06 -1.53 -7.59
CA CYS A 36 4.55 -0.54 -8.54
C CYS A 36 3.04 -0.30 -8.38
N GLY A 37 2.48 -0.66 -7.23
CA GLY A 37 1.07 -0.47 -6.89
C GLY A 37 0.79 0.93 -6.33
N ALA A 38 -0.19 1.01 -5.42
CA ALA A 38 -0.54 2.26 -4.73
C ALA A 38 0.51 2.70 -3.68
N ILE A 39 1.45 1.82 -3.33
CA ILE A 39 2.48 2.04 -2.31
C ILE A 39 3.84 1.81 -2.95
N GLY A 40 4.69 2.85 -2.94
CA GLY A 40 6.11 2.74 -3.30
C GLY A 40 6.96 2.53 -2.05
N ALA A 41 7.64 1.39 -1.95
CA ALA A 41 8.47 1.07 -0.78
C ALA A 41 9.94 1.38 -1.05
N GLU A 42 10.51 2.36 -0.34
CA GLU A 42 11.92 2.71 -0.41
C GLU A 42 12.67 2.23 0.85
N TYR A 43 13.34 1.08 0.75
CA TYR A 43 14.11 0.52 1.89
C TYR A 43 15.45 -0.11 1.47
N MET A 44 15.71 -0.25 0.17
CA MET A 44 16.93 -0.90 -0.34
C MET A 44 18.22 -0.15 0.01
N HIS A 45 18.12 1.14 0.36
CA HIS A 45 19.23 1.97 0.79
C HIS A 45 19.68 1.70 2.24
N ILE A 46 18.89 0.99 3.04
CA ILE A 46 19.25 0.60 4.41
C ILE A 46 20.47 -0.33 4.37
N THR A 47 21.43 -0.18 5.28
CA THR A 47 22.63 -1.03 5.33
C THR A 47 22.36 -2.37 6.02
N SER A 48 21.56 -2.35 7.10
CA SER A 48 21.16 -3.53 7.87
C SER A 48 20.40 -4.55 7.02
N THR A 49 20.96 -5.75 6.88
CA THR A 49 20.34 -6.86 6.15
C THR A 49 19.10 -7.39 6.88
N GLU A 50 19.11 -7.36 8.21
CA GLU A 50 17.98 -7.83 9.03
C GLU A 50 16.75 -6.95 8.81
N GLU A 51 16.91 -5.62 8.86
CA GLU A 51 15.83 -4.68 8.60
C GLU A 51 15.30 -4.80 7.18
N LYS A 52 16.20 -4.91 6.18
CA LYS A 52 15.80 -5.12 4.78
C LYS A 52 14.95 -6.38 4.62
N ARG A 53 15.37 -7.50 5.22
CA ARG A 53 14.62 -8.76 5.17
C ARG A 53 13.30 -8.67 5.90
N TRP A 54 13.24 -8.00 7.04
CA TRP A 54 12.01 -7.82 7.79
C TRP A 54 10.97 -7.01 6.99
N ILE A 55 11.38 -5.91 6.37
CA ILE A 55 10.52 -5.09 5.50
C ILE A 55 10.06 -5.92 4.28
N GLN A 56 11.01 -6.60 3.63
CA GLN A 56 10.76 -7.43 2.47
C GLN A 56 9.70 -8.51 2.78
N GLN A 57 9.88 -9.24 3.88
CA GLN A 57 8.92 -10.26 4.31
C GLN A 57 7.52 -9.69 4.54
N ARG A 58 7.42 -8.48 5.12
CA ARG A 58 6.12 -7.87 5.44
C ARG A 58 5.37 -7.36 4.21
N ILE A 59 6.10 -6.84 3.21
CA ILE A 59 5.52 -6.27 2.00
C ILE A 59 5.21 -7.35 0.96
N GLU A 60 6.14 -8.28 0.74
CA GLU A 60 6.02 -9.32 -0.29
C GLU A 60 5.04 -10.43 0.13
N SER A 61 4.93 -10.76 1.43
CA SER A 61 3.99 -11.80 1.89
C SER A 61 2.52 -11.50 1.60
N VAL A 62 2.17 -10.21 1.51
CA VAL A 62 0.82 -9.76 1.17
C VAL A 62 0.70 -9.27 -0.28
N ALA A 63 1.77 -9.43 -1.08
CA ALA A 63 1.88 -8.92 -2.45
C ALA A 63 1.42 -7.46 -2.58
N GLY A 64 1.81 -6.61 -1.62
CA GLY A 64 1.41 -5.19 -1.54
C GLY A 64 -0.07 -4.93 -1.24
N LYS A 65 -0.89 -5.96 -0.96
CA LYS A 65 -2.33 -5.83 -0.70
C LYS A 65 -2.66 -6.22 0.74
N ALA A 66 -2.85 -5.23 1.59
CA ALA A 66 -3.44 -5.46 2.91
C ALA A 66 -4.87 -6.00 2.78
N SER A 67 -5.17 -7.10 3.47
CA SER A 67 -6.53 -7.62 3.60
C SER A 67 -7.21 -6.95 4.79
N PHE A 68 -8.31 -6.24 4.50
CA PHE A 68 -9.16 -5.63 5.52
C PHE A 68 -10.53 -6.31 5.53
N SER A 69 -11.07 -6.53 6.72
CA SER A 69 -12.43 -7.02 6.91
C SER A 69 -13.47 -6.01 6.39
N ALA A 70 -14.69 -6.49 6.12
CA ALA A 70 -15.78 -5.61 5.70
C ALA A 70 -16.11 -4.55 6.76
N THR A 71 -15.96 -4.88 8.04
CA THR A 71 -16.18 -3.96 9.17
C THR A 71 -15.14 -2.84 9.18
N GLU A 72 -13.85 -3.17 8.97
CA GLU A 72 -12.78 -2.16 8.90
C GLU A 72 -12.99 -1.22 7.71
N LYS A 73 -13.34 -1.76 6.53
CA LYS A 73 -13.64 -0.94 5.35
C LYS A 73 -14.81 0.03 5.60
N LYS A 74 -15.86 -0.42 6.27
CA LYS A 74 -16.99 0.45 6.67
C LYS A 74 -16.56 1.53 7.66
N ARG A 75 -15.71 1.18 8.63
CA ARG A 75 -15.12 2.15 9.57
C ARG A 75 -14.32 3.21 8.81
N PHE A 76 -13.46 2.80 7.89
CA PHE A 76 -12.64 3.72 7.11
C PHE A 76 -13.48 4.71 6.29
N LEU A 77 -14.53 4.20 5.64
CA LEU A 77 -15.47 5.05 4.91
C LEU A 77 -16.21 6.03 5.82
N SER A 78 -16.65 5.59 7.00
CA SER A 78 -17.33 6.45 7.96
C SER A 78 -16.44 7.57 8.48
N GLU A 79 -15.16 7.29 8.70
CA GLU A 79 -14.19 8.28 9.17
C GLU A 79 -13.87 9.31 8.09
N LEU A 80 -13.68 8.86 6.84
CA LEU A 80 -13.49 9.76 5.69
C LEU A 80 -14.71 10.67 5.49
N THR A 81 -15.92 10.11 5.59
CA THR A 81 -17.17 10.88 5.47
C THR A 81 -17.31 11.90 6.59
N ALA A 82 -16.90 11.57 7.82
CA ALA A 82 -16.92 12.50 8.94
C ALA A 82 -15.94 13.66 8.76
N ALA A 83 -14.75 13.38 8.20
CA ALA A 83 -13.75 14.41 7.85
C ALA A 83 -14.30 15.41 6.82
N GLU A 84 -14.78 14.90 5.68
CA GLU A 84 -15.35 15.73 4.61
C GLU A 84 -16.58 16.52 5.09
N GLY A 85 -17.43 15.90 5.91
CA GLY A 85 -18.61 16.54 6.49
C GLY A 85 -18.26 17.71 7.41
N LEU A 86 -17.21 17.57 8.23
CA LEU A 86 -16.72 18.65 9.09
C LEU A 86 -16.20 19.83 8.25
N GLU A 87 -15.43 19.55 7.21
CA GLU A 87 -14.90 20.59 6.33
C GLU A 87 -16.00 21.36 5.60
N ARG A 88 -16.98 20.64 5.02
CA ARG A 88 -18.14 21.26 4.39
C ARG A 88 -18.94 22.11 5.36
N TYR A 89 -19.14 21.62 6.59
CA TYR A 89 -19.85 22.36 7.63
C TYR A 89 -19.12 23.66 8.00
N LEU A 90 -17.80 23.60 8.21
CA LEU A 90 -16.99 24.78 8.49
C LEU A 90 -16.99 25.77 7.32
N GLY A 91 -16.94 25.27 6.09
CA GLY A 91 -17.01 26.08 4.87
C GLY A 91 -18.33 26.82 4.70
N ALA A 92 -19.45 26.16 5.02
CA ALA A 92 -20.78 26.78 4.95
C ALA A 92 -21.03 27.78 6.08
N LYS A 93 -20.56 27.47 7.29
CA LYS A 93 -20.82 28.29 8.49
C LYS A 93 -19.91 29.51 8.60
N PHE A 94 -18.67 29.42 8.12
CA PHE A 94 -17.66 30.49 8.21
C PHE A 94 -17.09 30.83 6.83
N PRO A 95 -17.89 31.46 5.95
CA PRO A 95 -17.41 31.88 4.63
C PRO A 95 -16.28 32.91 4.78
N GLY A 96 -15.15 32.68 4.10
CA GLY A 96 -13.98 33.59 4.09
C GLY A 96 -12.94 33.39 5.19
N ALA A 97 -13.18 32.51 6.17
CA ALA A 97 -12.19 32.19 7.20
C ALA A 97 -11.08 31.27 6.67
N LYS A 98 -9.81 31.58 7.01
CA LYS A 98 -8.65 30.74 6.65
C LYS A 98 -8.66 29.47 7.49
N ARG A 99 -9.03 28.35 6.87
CA ARG A 99 -9.31 27.08 7.56
C ARG A 99 -8.27 25.97 7.37
N PHE A 100 -7.17 26.23 6.66
CA PHE A 100 -6.12 25.25 6.35
C PHE A 100 -6.72 23.88 6.00
N SER A 101 -7.54 23.88 4.94
CA SER A 101 -8.33 22.71 4.57
C SER A 101 -7.44 21.48 4.39
N LEU A 102 -7.96 20.36 4.84
CA LEU A 102 -7.43 19.02 4.70
C LEU A 102 -7.92 18.35 3.40
N GLU A 103 -8.62 19.05 2.50
CA GLU A 103 -9.02 18.52 1.20
C GLU A 103 -7.81 17.90 0.48
N GLY A 104 -7.91 16.60 0.17
CA GLY A 104 -6.85 15.82 -0.47
C GLY A 104 -5.86 15.16 0.51
N GLY A 105 -5.92 15.53 1.79
CA GLY A 105 -5.20 14.93 2.91
C GLY A 105 -6.09 14.08 3.81
N ASP A 106 -7.33 13.79 3.45
CA ASP A 106 -8.30 13.08 4.31
C ASP A 106 -7.82 11.70 4.79
N ALA A 107 -6.94 11.05 4.01
CA ALA A 107 -6.31 9.79 4.38
C ALA A 107 -5.46 9.89 5.67
N LEU A 108 -4.95 11.08 6.02
CA LEU A 108 -4.20 11.30 7.27
C LEU A 108 -5.07 11.10 8.51
N ILE A 109 -6.35 11.47 8.45
CA ILE A 109 -7.28 11.26 9.58
C ILE A 109 -7.42 9.77 9.87
N GLN A 110 -7.54 8.96 8.82
CA GLN A 110 -7.60 7.51 8.95
C GLN A 110 -6.28 6.93 9.46
N CYS A 111 -5.14 7.43 8.96
CA CYS A 111 -3.83 6.90 9.31
C CYS A 111 -3.42 7.24 10.76
N SER A 112 -3.90 8.36 11.29
CA SER A 112 -3.58 8.79 12.65
C SER A 112 -4.43 8.10 13.73
N LYS A 113 -5.60 7.59 13.38
CA LYS A 113 -6.48 6.89 14.31
C LYS A 113 -6.00 5.44 14.46
N ARG A 114 -5.44 5.13 15.63
CA ARG A 114 -5.09 3.76 16.04
C ARG A 114 -6.34 2.95 16.37
#